data_AF-X1I7M9-F1
#
_entry.id   AF-X1I7M9-F1
#
_cell.length_a   1.000
_cell.length_b   1.000
_cell.length_c   1.000
_cell.angle_alpha   90.00
_cell.angle_beta   90.00
_cell.angle_gamma   90.00
#
_symmetry.space_group_name_H-M   'P 1'
#
loop_
_entity.id
_entity.type
_entity.pdbx_description
1 polymer ?
#
loop_
_entity_poly.entity_id
_entity_poly.type
_entity_poly.pdbx_seq_one_letter_code
_entity_poly.pdbx_strand_id
1 'polypeptide(L)'
;FDESLFNRIAALPLVSLGLMAGRSLKTLAGIEQLSGLRSLRLKNQGLLETIGPIAALPALEQLNIQYCKRITDINTLEALPALQDLTLGGCGNIGLGVLEAKLKTKLRHSNIAATT
;
A
#
# COMPACT_ATOMS: atom_id res chain seq x y z
N PHE A 1 8.48 -2.29 14.23
CA PHE A 1 8.60 -0.86 13.91
C PHE A 1 7.36 -0.14 14.41
N ASP A 2 7.45 1.17 14.58
CA ASP A 2 6.41 2.06 15.12
C ASP A 2 6.17 3.25 14.17
N GLU A 3 5.36 4.21 14.58
CA GLU A 3 4.97 5.37 13.75
C GLU A 3 6.16 6.30 13.42
N SER A 4 7.28 6.23 14.15
CA SER A 4 8.48 7.00 13.86
C SER A 4 9.35 6.39 12.75
N LEU A 5 9.00 5.19 12.26
CA LEU A 5 9.79 4.45 11.28
C LEU A 5 10.19 5.31 10.08
N PHE A 6 9.23 6.01 9.49
CA PHE A 6 9.46 6.75 8.25
C PHE A 6 10.43 7.91 8.45
N ASN A 7 10.37 8.61 9.59
CA ASN A 7 11.34 9.65 9.94
C ASN A 7 12.78 9.09 10.02
N ARG A 8 12.93 7.88 10.54
CA ARG A 8 14.25 7.24 10.68
C ARG A 8 14.86 6.81 9.35
N ILE A 9 14.03 6.57 8.33
CA ILE A 9 14.48 6.12 7.01
C ILE A 9 14.31 7.19 5.93
N ALA A 10 13.83 8.39 6.27
CA ALA A 10 13.52 9.47 5.33
C ALA A 10 14.74 9.94 4.52
N ALA A 11 15.93 9.91 5.11
CA ALA A 11 17.17 10.30 4.45
C ALA A 11 17.76 9.21 3.53
N LEU A 12 17.21 7.99 3.55
CA LEU A 12 17.69 6.90 2.72
C LEU A 12 17.09 7.01 1.31
N PRO A 13 17.88 6.82 0.24
CA PRO A 13 17.39 6.83 -1.14
C PRO A 13 16.66 5.51 -1.47
N LEU A 14 15.58 5.22 -0.74
CA LEU A 14 14.84 3.97 -0.86
C LEU A 14 14.03 3.95 -2.15
N VAL A 15 14.29 2.94 -2.96
CA VAL A 15 13.49 2.60 -4.14
C VAL A 15 12.46 1.51 -3.82
N SER A 16 12.75 0.65 -2.84
CA SER A 16 11.84 -0.40 -2.37
C SER A 16 11.79 -0.46 -0.85
N LEU A 17 10.59 -0.69 -0.32
CA LEU A 17 10.33 -0.87 1.10
C LEU A 17 9.42 -2.07 1.32
N GLY A 18 9.81 -2.96 2.23
CA GLY A 18 9.02 -4.10 2.69
C GLY A 18 8.78 -4.03 4.18
N LEU A 19 7.51 -4.00 4.59
CA LEU A 19 7.08 -4.01 5.98
C LEU A 19 6.35 -5.32 6.28
N MET A 20 6.93 -6.14 7.16
CA MET A 20 6.40 -7.45 7.53
C MET A 20 6.09 -7.52 9.02
N ALA A 21 4.97 -8.17 9.36
CA ALA A 21 4.57 -8.51 10.74
C ALA A 21 4.56 -7.29 11.69
N GLY A 22 4.05 -6.15 11.21
CA GLY A 22 3.92 -4.95 12.01
C GLY A 22 2.73 -5.03 12.98
N ARG A 23 2.96 -4.61 14.22
CA ARG A 23 1.98 -4.69 15.31
C ARG A 23 1.60 -3.33 15.89
N SER A 24 2.04 -2.24 15.27
CA SER A 24 1.92 -0.89 15.84
C SER A 24 1.41 0.15 14.85
N LEU A 25 1.72 0.03 13.56
CA LEU A 25 1.25 0.99 12.55
C LEU A 25 -0.25 0.87 12.33
N LYS A 26 -0.99 1.96 12.58
CA LYS A 26 -2.39 2.13 12.16
C LYS A 26 -2.54 2.84 10.82
N THR A 27 -1.53 3.62 10.45
CA THR A 27 -1.44 4.39 9.21
C THR A 27 0.00 4.32 8.67
N LEU A 28 0.18 4.78 7.43
CA LEU A 28 1.49 4.99 6.80
C LEU A 28 1.93 6.47 6.84
N ALA A 29 1.42 7.25 7.79
CA ALA A 29 1.79 8.66 7.92
C ALA A 29 3.31 8.82 8.04
N GLY A 30 3.88 9.76 7.28
CA GLY A 30 5.32 9.96 7.15
C GLY A 30 5.94 9.25 5.94
N ILE A 31 5.25 8.28 5.32
CA ILE A 31 5.77 7.59 4.12
C ILE A 31 5.95 8.54 2.94
N GLU A 32 5.22 9.66 2.89
CA GLU A 32 5.32 10.70 1.86
C GLU A 32 6.72 11.31 1.74
N GLN A 33 7.56 11.19 2.78
CA GLN A 33 8.96 11.60 2.74
C GLN A 33 9.81 10.72 1.82
N LEU A 34 9.35 9.50 1.51
CA LEU A 34 10.04 8.54 0.64
C LEU A 34 9.68 8.76 -0.83
N SER A 35 9.87 9.98 -1.34
CA SER A 35 9.41 10.41 -2.67
C SER A 35 9.98 9.60 -3.84
N GLY A 36 11.13 8.94 -3.66
CA GLY A 36 11.75 8.05 -4.63
C GLY A 36 11.24 6.60 -4.61
N LEU A 37 10.31 6.25 -3.71
CA LEU A 37 9.85 4.88 -3.53
C LEU A 37 9.03 4.40 -4.73
N ARG A 38 9.45 3.28 -5.33
CA ARG A 38 8.81 2.66 -6.50
C ARG A 38 8.08 1.37 -6.17
N SER A 39 8.49 0.67 -5.12
CA SER A 39 7.90 -0.61 -4.73
C SER A 39 7.63 -0.66 -3.22
N LEU A 40 6.37 -0.88 -2.86
CA LEU A 40 5.93 -1.03 -1.47
C LEU A 40 5.29 -2.40 -1.25
N ARG A 41 5.81 -3.14 -0.27
CA ARG A 41 5.23 -4.41 0.19
C ARG A 41 4.80 -4.31 1.64
N LEU A 42 3.52 -4.56 1.90
CA LEU A 42 2.91 -4.59 3.22
C LEU A 42 2.37 -5.99 3.46
N LYS A 43 2.94 -6.69 4.44
CA LYS A 43 2.51 -8.05 4.78
C LYS A 43 2.25 -8.19 6.26
N ASN A 44 1.09 -8.74 6.60
CA ASN A 44 0.69 -9.03 7.97
C ASN A 44 0.79 -7.78 8.89
N GLN A 45 0.18 -6.68 8.47
CA GLN A 45 0.08 -5.45 9.27
C GLN A 45 -1.22 -5.49 10.09
N GLY A 46 -1.13 -6.05 11.29
CA GLY A 46 -2.31 -6.44 12.07
C GLY A 46 -3.16 -5.27 12.57
N LEU A 47 -2.60 -4.06 12.65
CA LEU A 47 -3.29 -2.84 13.09
C LEU A 47 -3.49 -1.80 11.99
N LEU A 48 -2.99 -2.03 10.77
CA LEU A 48 -3.03 -1.05 9.70
C LEU A 48 -4.45 -0.89 9.17
N GLU A 49 -5.02 0.30 9.35
CA GLU A 49 -6.41 0.62 9.03
C GLU A 49 -6.52 1.44 7.73
N THR A 50 -5.51 2.25 7.43
CA THR A 50 -5.49 3.07 6.21
C THR A 50 -4.12 3.11 5.54
N ILE A 51 -4.16 3.21 4.22
CA ILE A 51 -2.99 3.37 3.35
C ILE A 51 -2.96 4.74 2.65
N GLY A 52 -3.91 5.63 2.93
CA GLY A 52 -4.08 6.92 2.23
C GLY A 52 -2.81 7.76 1.98
N PRO A 53 -1.85 7.83 2.91
CA PRO A 53 -0.60 8.59 2.71
C PRO A 53 0.20 8.20 1.45
N ILE A 54 0.03 6.97 0.93
CA ILE A 54 0.73 6.55 -0.30
C ILE A 54 0.33 7.37 -1.52
N ALA A 55 -0.81 8.07 -1.51
CA ALA A 55 -1.21 8.97 -2.60
C ALA A 55 -0.18 10.06 -2.90
N ALA A 56 0.66 10.41 -1.92
CA ALA A 56 1.74 11.38 -2.08
C ALA A 56 3.03 10.79 -2.70
N LEU A 57 3.04 9.52 -3.12
CA LEU A 57 4.20 8.86 -3.72
C LEU A 57 4.07 8.86 -5.25
N PRO A 58 4.63 9.85 -5.96
CA PRO A 58 4.41 10.01 -7.40
C PRO A 58 5.05 8.91 -8.24
N ALA A 59 6.08 8.24 -7.70
CA ALA A 59 6.86 7.21 -8.40
C ALA A 59 6.44 5.78 -8.02
N LEU A 60 5.39 5.58 -7.21
CA LEU A 60 5.01 4.24 -6.76
C LEU A 60 4.39 3.42 -7.91
N GLU A 61 5.15 2.45 -8.40
CA GLU A 61 4.82 1.61 -9.55
C GLU A 61 4.23 0.26 -9.12
N GLN A 62 4.67 -0.25 -7.97
CA GLN A 62 4.31 -1.58 -7.48
C GLN A 62 3.80 -1.53 -6.04
N LEU A 63 2.63 -2.10 -5.82
CA LEU A 63 2.02 -2.23 -4.50
C LEU A 63 1.58 -3.66 -4.24
N ASN A 64 2.08 -4.23 -3.15
CA ASN A 64 1.66 -5.55 -2.68
C ASN A 64 1.16 -5.44 -1.24
N ILE A 65 -0.11 -5.74 -1.02
CA ILE A 65 -0.74 -5.76 0.30
C ILE A 65 -1.29 -7.15 0.57
N GLN A 66 -0.73 -7.81 1.58
CA GLN A 66 -1.09 -9.16 1.95
C GLN A 66 -1.40 -9.29 3.44
N TYR A 67 -2.49 -10.00 3.76
CA TYR A 67 -2.87 -10.31 5.15
C TYR A 67 -3.02 -9.07 6.04
N CYS A 68 -3.47 -7.94 5.48
CA CYS A 68 -3.72 -6.69 6.21
C CYS A 68 -5.24 -6.53 6.41
N LYS A 69 -5.79 -7.25 7.38
CA LYS A 69 -7.25 -7.47 7.53
C LYS A 69 -8.07 -6.28 8.05
N ARG A 70 -7.42 -5.21 8.50
CA ARG A 70 -8.08 -4.02 9.07
C ARG A 70 -8.18 -2.87 8.07
N ILE A 71 -7.57 -3.00 6.89
CA ILE A 71 -7.75 -2.02 5.83
C ILE A 71 -9.17 -2.18 5.31
N THR A 72 -9.97 -1.11 5.35
CA THR A 72 -11.37 -1.13 4.90
C THR A 72 -11.63 -0.27 3.68
N ASP A 73 -10.69 0.62 3.33
CA ASP A 73 -10.79 1.52 2.18
C ASP A 73 -9.47 1.54 1.39
N ILE A 74 -9.57 1.31 0.08
CA ILE A 74 -8.48 1.34 -0.89
C ILE A 74 -8.72 2.35 -2.03
N ASN A 75 -9.64 3.30 -1.88
CA ASN A 75 -9.93 4.34 -2.89
C ASN A 75 -8.68 5.13 -3.31
N THR A 76 -7.68 5.23 -2.41
CA THR A 76 -6.38 5.87 -2.69
C THR A 76 -5.66 5.29 -3.92
N LEU A 77 -5.92 4.03 -4.29
CA LEU A 77 -5.27 3.38 -5.42
C LEU A 77 -5.59 4.06 -6.76
N GLU A 78 -6.77 4.69 -6.88
CA GLU A 78 -7.13 5.45 -8.08
C GLU A 78 -6.20 6.66 -8.28
N ALA A 79 -5.76 7.28 -7.19
CA ALA A 79 -4.97 8.50 -7.19
C ALA A 79 -3.47 8.29 -7.47
N LEU A 80 -2.97 7.05 -7.49
CA LEU A 80 -1.55 6.75 -7.67
C LEU A 80 -1.11 6.82 -9.15
N PRO A 81 -0.44 7.89 -9.62
CA PRO A 81 -0.31 8.14 -11.06
C PRO A 81 0.55 7.10 -11.80
N ALA A 82 1.53 6.51 -11.12
CA ALA A 82 2.49 5.57 -11.72
C ALA A 82 2.18 4.08 -11.45
N LEU A 83 1.13 3.77 -10.67
CA LEU A 83 0.84 2.40 -10.25
C LEU A 83 0.48 1.52 -11.44
N GLN A 84 1.25 0.45 -11.62
CA GLN A 84 1.13 -0.49 -12.74
C GLN A 84 0.96 -1.93 -12.27
N ASP A 85 1.51 -2.30 -11.11
CA ASP A 85 1.43 -3.64 -10.55
C ASP A 85 0.75 -3.62 -9.18
N LEU A 86 -0.35 -4.35 -9.05
CA LEU A 86 -1.09 -4.47 -7.79
C LEU A 86 -1.26 -5.93 -7.39
N THR A 87 -0.87 -6.26 -6.16
CA THR A 87 -1.23 -7.53 -5.52
C THR A 87 -2.01 -7.26 -4.25
N LEU A 88 -3.21 -7.85 -4.14
CA LEU A 88 -4.06 -7.82 -2.96
C LEU A 88 -4.44 -9.24 -2.59
N GLY A 89 -4.23 -9.64 -1.33
CA GLY A 89 -4.63 -10.98 -0.90
C GLY A 89 -4.76 -11.17 0.60
N GLY A 90 -5.80 -11.87 1.04
CA GLY A 90 -6.04 -12.15 2.46
C GLY A 90 -6.32 -10.91 3.31
N CYS A 91 -6.77 -9.81 2.70
CA CYS A 91 -7.11 -8.56 3.38
C CYS A 91 -8.58 -8.49 3.84
N GLY A 92 -9.40 -9.52 3.55
CA GLY A 92 -10.84 -9.48 3.80
C GLY A 92 -11.55 -8.44 2.93
N ASN A 93 -12.77 -8.05 3.31
CA ASN A 93 -13.56 -7.09 2.55
C ASN A 93 -12.97 -5.67 2.66
N ILE A 94 -12.19 -5.29 1.65
CA ILE A 94 -11.52 -3.99 1.53
C ILE A 94 -12.28 -2.98 0.66
N GLY A 95 -13.54 -3.26 0.29
CA GLY A 95 -14.33 -2.36 -0.55
C GLY A 95 -13.90 -2.30 -2.02
N LEU A 96 -13.29 -3.38 -2.54
CA LEU A 96 -12.75 -3.43 -3.91
C LEU A 96 -13.80 -3.23 -5.02
N GLY A 97 -15.08 -3.54 -4.75
CA GLY A 97 -16.15 -3.67 -5.75
C GLY A 97 -16.08 -2.68 -6.92
N VAL A 98 -16.49 -1.43 -6.72
CA VAL A 98 -16.54 -0.41 -7.80
C VAL A 98 -15.15 -0.03 -8.30
N LEU A 99 -14.12 -0.16 -7.45
CA LEU A 99 -12.72 0.15 -7.80
C LEU A 99 -12.13 -0.85 -8.80
N GLU A 100 -12.59 -2.11 -8.76
CA GLU A 100 -11.99 -3.20 -9.51
C GLU A 100 -11.93 -2.90 -11.01
N ALA A 101 -13.03 -2.42 -11.59
CA ALA A 101 -13.11 -2.10 -13.00
C ALA A 101 -12.15 -0.96 -13.39
N LYS A 102 -12.05 0.08 -12.55
CA LYS A 102 -11.14 1.21 -12.78
C LYS A 102 -9.67 0.83 -12.63
N LEU A 103 -9.36 -0.07 -11.69
CA LEU A 103 -8.00 -0.56 -11.53
C LEU A 103 -7.59 -1.45 -12.71
N LYS A 104 -8.50 -2.26 -13.25
CA LYS A 104 -8.23 -3.09 -14.44
C LYS A 104 -7.88 -2.28 -15.69
N THR A 105 -8.42 -1.07 -15.86
CA THR A 105 -8.09 -0.22 -17.02
C THR A 105 -6.73 0.48 -16.90
N LYS A 106 -6.22 0.61 -15.68
CA LYS A 106 -4.98 1.33 -15.37
C LYS A 106 -3.76 0.41 -15.17
N LEU A 107 -3.98 -0.76 -14.57
CA LEU A 107 -2.90 -1.67 -14.18
C LEU A 107 -2.42 -2.53 -15.35
N ARG A 108 -1.10 -2.76 -15.42
CA ARG A 108 -0.49 -3.73 -16.34
C ARG A 108 -0.61 -5.15 -15.79
N HIS A 109 -0.38 -5.32 -14.49
CA HIS A 109 -0.55 -6.60 -13.82
C HIS A 109 -1.37 -6.40 -12.54
N SER A 110 -2.34 -7.30 -12.35
CA SER A 110 -3.11 -7.36 -11.11
C SER A 110 -3.28 -8.79 -10.65
N ASN A 111 -3.07 -9.04 -9.36
CA ASN A 111 -3.40 -10.29 -8.71
C ASN A 111 -4.19 -9.98 -7.44
N ILE A 112 -5.51 -10.08 -7.55
CA ILE A 112 -6.44 -9.79 -6.47
C ILE A 112 -7.07 -11.12 -6.05
N ALA A 113 -6.29 -11.95 -5.38
CA ALA A 113 -6.71 -13.27 -4.95
C ALA A 113 -7.43 -13.20 -3.61
N ALA A 114 -8.65 -13.77 -3.52
CA ALA A 114 -9.38 -14.05 -2.28
C ALA A 114 -9.28 -12.92 -1.23
N THR A 115 -9.82 -11.75 -1.56
CA THR A 115 -10.22 -10.73 -0.58
C THR A 115 -11.60 -11.04 0.03
N THR A 116 -12.14 -12.24 -0.19
CA THR A 116 -13.37 -12.76 0.42
C THR A 116 -13.17 -13.11 1.88
#